data_AF-A0A962I5I3-F1
#
_entry.id   AF-A0A962I5I3-F1
#
_cell.length_a   1.000
_cell.length_b   1.000
_cell.length_c   1.000
_cell.angle_alpha   90.00
_cell.angle_beta   90.00
_cell.angle_gamma   90.00
#
_symmetry.space_group_name_H-M   'P 1'
#
loop_
_entity.id
_entity.type
_entity.pdbx_description
1 polymer ?
#
loop_
_entity_poly.entity_id
_entity_poly.type
_entity_poly.pdbx_seq_one_letter_code
_entity_poly.pdbx_strand_id
1 'polypeptide(L)'
;MPLPFSPRTTRFALAALALALMPAANAGNLADLNEIQGQAGAGDYAGWFGAQLTRVGDDIFASSPMHAQGGQLEGSFSRLRRQSSGQFQIAAGETYDAPLGTDAMLGEAMTSASDRLYVSQLTNNGANHQVRIYNVVASGIGLDDTVNLASTGAQGTSTHMSLAASGVWLAAARVANNQNAGSVSILERAFARPDGGGPLWSVRTSILAPINVPGAAFGHAMAMTGDTLFVGMPSYNNLNAMVFPGRVYQFQRPNVGSNWPQVAQLPLPPGLPQEQPARMGWSMDVRNGILAIGAPRLRETETGPEIGAVIVYELDGNQWTYRATVLSPEPVDGAEFGYAVSIHDQDLLIGAPGVAGERGRAYVYRRQGTNSWVATRRLIRTSTLASRFGEAVLFNNDTEYLGGAPQFGTQAIAQGAFYRFREELLRDGFE
;
A
#
# COMPACT_ATOMS: atom_id res chain seq x y z
N MET A 1 27.84 -31.15 -40.93
CA MET A 1 26.68 -31.58 -40.11
C MET A 1 26.36 -30.48 -39.11
N PRO A 2 25.27 -29.71 -39.29
CA PRO A 2 24.69 -28.92 -38.21
C PRO A 2 23.66 -29.77 -37.46
N LEU A 3 23.69 -29.73 -36.14
CA LEU A 3 22.67 -30.34 -35.27
C LEU A 3 21.39 -29.47 -35.26
N PRO A 4 20.19 -30.06 -35.16
CA PRO A 4 18.95 -29.30 -35.18
C PRO A 4 18.65 -28.69 -33.81
N PHE A 5 18.34 -27.40 -33.80
CA PHE A 5 17.64 -26.74 -32.70
C PHE A 5 16.22 -27.32 -32.59
N SER A 6 15.92 -27.96 -31.46
CA SER A 6 14.54 -28.29 -31.07
C SER A 6 14.00 -27.15 -30.21
N PRO A 7 12.89 -26.49 -30.56
CA PRO A 7 12.20 -25.63 -29.61
C PRO A 7 11.52 -26.52 -28.57
N ARG A 8 12.07 -26.58 -27.35
CA ARG A 8 11.37 -27.18 -26.22
C ARG A 8 10.28 -26.19 -25.78
N THR A 9 9.08 -26.38 -26.30
CA THR A 9 7.85 -25.89 -25.66
C THR A 9 7.65 -26.68 -24.37
N THR A 10 8.29 -26.23 -23.29
CA THR A 10 8.04 -26.78 -21.96
C THR A 10 6.66 -26.30 -21.53
N ARG A 11 5.63 -27.13 -21.74
CA ARG A 11 4.32 -26.94 -21.12
C ARG A 11 4.52 -27.09 -19.61
N PHE A 12 4.59 -25.96 -18.89
CA PHE A 12 4.50 -25.98 -17.44
C PHE A 12 3.05 -26.25 -17.06
N ALA A 13 2.75 -27.52 -16.78
CA ALA A 13 1.54 -27.88 -16.07
C ALA A 13 1.70 -27.36 -14.63
N LEU A 14 1.08 -26.22 -14.31
CA LEU A 14 0.67 -26.00 -12.93
C LEU A 14 -0.15 -27.24 -12.54
N ALA A 15 0.24 -27.90 -11.45
CA ALA A 15 -0.67 -28.82 -10.80
C ALA A 15 -1.89 -27.97 -10.41
N ALA A 16 -2.95 -28.08 -11.21
CA ALA A 16 -4.25 -27.57 -10.89
C ALA A 16 -4.69 -28.30 -9.62
N LEU A 17 -4.42 -27.71 -8.46
CA LEU A 17 -5.23 -27.98 -7.30
C LEU A 17 -6.61 -27.50 -7.73
N ALA A 18 -7.50 -28.45 -8.02
CA ALA A 18 -8.89 -28.17 -8.32
C ALA A 18 -9.52 -27.53 -7.09
N LEU A 19 -9.33 -26.22 -6.95
CA LEU A 19 -10.14 -25.39 -6.09
C LEU A 19 -11.52 -25.44 -6.72
N ALA A 20 -12.50 -25.95 -5.99
CA ALA A 20 -13.89 -25.89 -6.39
C ALA A 20 -14.20 -24.42 -6.72
N LEU A 21 -14.25 -24.11 -8.01
CA LEU A 21 -14.82 -22.88 -8.53
C LEU A 21 -16.30 -22.94 -8.18
N MET A 22 -16.65 -22.51 -6.96
CA MET A 22 -17.96 -21.93 -6.75
C MET A 22 -18.07 -20.80 -7.78
N PRO A 23 -19.12 -20.76 -8.60
CA PRO A 23 -19.20 -19.80 -9.69
C PRO A 23 -19.07 -18.37 -9.14
N ALA A 24 -18.24 -17.57 -9.80
CA ALA A 24 -17.94 -16.16 -9.54
C ALA A 24 -19.16 -15.20 -9.54
N ALA A 25 -20.38 -15.74 -9.65
CA ALA A 25 -21.64 -15.02 -9.83
C ALA A 25 -22.26 -14.47 -8.53
N ASN A 26 -21.73 -14.80 -7.34
CA ASN A 26 -22.41 -14.50 -6.07
C ASN A 26 -21.74 -13.41 -5.21
N ALA A 27 -20.67 -12.75 -5.66
CA ALA A 27 -20.16 -11.57 -4.95
C ALA A 27 -21.14 -10.41 -5.13
N GLY A 28 -21.90 -10.09 -4.08
CA GLY A 28 -22.87 -8.99 -4.12
C GLY A 28 -22.18 -7.66 -4.40
N ASN A 29 -22.78 -6.84 -5.28
CA ASN A 29 -22.28 -5.50 -5.53
C ASN A 29 -22.67 -4.57 -4.37
N LEU A 30 -21.72 -3.77 -3.90
CA LEU A 30 -21.97 -2.63 -3.02
C LEU A 30 -21.72 -1.34 -3.81
N ALA A 31 -22.73 -0.47 -3.83
CA ALA A 31 -22.60 0.89 -4.32
C ALA A 31 -21.97 1.78 -3.24
N ASP A 32 -21.34 2.88 -3.64
CA ASP A 32 -20.83 3.86 -2.70
C ASP A 32 -21.97 4.59 -1.97
N LEU A 33 -21.78 4.80 -0.67
CA LEU A 33 -22.71 5.50 0.21
C LEU A 33 -22.28 6.93 0.49
N ASN A 34 -21.01 7.24 0.21
CA ASN A 34 -20.36 8.53 0.40
C ASN A 34 -19.32 8.69 -0.70
N GLU A 35 -19.35 9.84 -1.38
CA GLU A 35 -18.24 10.35 -2.16
C GLU A 35 -17.77 11.66 -1.52
N ILE A 36 -16.46 11.81 -1.34
CA ILE A 36 -15.82 13.07 -0.94
C ILE A 36 -14.77 13.37 -1.98
N GLN A 37 -14.90 14.49 -2.68
CA GLN A 37 -13.92 14.93 -3.65
C GLN A 37 -12.85 15.79 -2.98
N GLY A 38 -11.63 15.68 -3.47
CA GLY A 38 -10.54 16.56 -3.09
C GLY A 38 -10.74 17.98 -3.61
N GLN A 39 -9.87 18.88 -3.16
CA GLN A 39 -9.73 20.19 -3.78
C GLN A 39 -8.89 20.06 -5.05
N ALA A 40 -9.34 20.70 -6.12
CA ALA A 40 -8.51 20.90 -7.31
C ALA A 40 -7.31 21.78 -6.94
N GLY A 41 -6.11 21.39 -7.38
CA GLY A 41 -4.91 22.21 -7.15
C GLY A 41 -5.00 23.55 -7.90
N ALA A 42 -4.32 24.57 -7.38
CA ALA A 42 -4.16 25.83 -8.09
C ALA A 42 -3.23 25.65 -9.33
N GLY A 43 -3.68 26.03 -10.53
CA GLY A 43 -2.84 26.10 -11.74
C GLY A 43 -2.62 24.78 -12.49
N ASP A 44 -3.70 24.16 -12.98
CA ASP A 44 -3.70 22.90 -13.77
C ASP A 44 -3.16 21.64 -13.05
N TYR A 45 -2.75 21.74 -11.78
CA TYR A 45 -2.26 20.59 -11.02
C TYR A 45 -3.40 19.71 -10.46
N ALA A 46 -3.24 18.41 -10.62
CA ALA A 46 -4.11 17.39 -10.02
C ALA A 46 -3.90 17.33 -8.49
N GLY A 47 -4.97 17.17 -7.70
CA GLY A 47 -4.86 17.06 -6.24
C GLY A 47 -4.50 15.66 -5.74
N TRP A 48 -4.99 14.63 -6.43
CA TRP A 48 -4.83 13.22 -6.05
C TRP A 48 -5.34 12.87 -4.65
N PHE A 49 -6.43 13.50 -4.23
CA PHE A 49 -7.07 13.15 -2.96
C PHE A 49 -7.48 11.68 -2.91
N GLY A 50 -7.18 11.03 -1.79
CA GLY A 50 -7.39 9.61 -1.59
C GLY A 50 -6.25 8.73 -2.10
N ALA A 51 -5.07 9.30 -2.42
CA ALA A 51 -3.91 8.51 -2.86
C ALA A 51 -3.41 7.51 -1.80
N GLN A 52 -3.53 7.85 -0.52
CA GLN A 52 -3.32 6.94 0.61
C GLN A 52 -4.43 7.13 1.64
N LEU A 53 -4.76 6.05 2.34
CA LEU A 53 -5.75 6.04 3.43
C LEU A 53 -5.15 5.38 4.67
N THR A 54 -5.33 5.98 5.82
CA THR A 54 -5.03 5.36 7.13
C THR A 54 -6.02 5.84 8.17
N ARG A 55 -5.97 5.29 9.38
CA ARG A 55 -6.87 5.68 10.48
C ARG A 55 -6.16 5.80 11.80
N VAL A 56 -6.61 6.72 12.64
CA VAL A 56 -6.19 6.82 14.05
C VAL A 56 -7.46 6.86 14.89
N GLY A 57 -7.71 5.81 15.67
CA GLY A 57 -9.02 5.62 16.29
C GLY A 57 -10.13 5.54 15.25
N ASP A 58 -11.14 6.41 15.39
CA ASP A 58 -12.29 6.55 14.49
C ASP A 58 -12.07 7.57 13.35
N ASP A 59 -10.96 8.31 13.40
CA ASP A 59 -10.62 9.29 12.38
C ASP A 59 -9.95 8.64 11.18
N ILE A 60 -10.38 9.03 9.98
CA ILE A 60 -9.75 8.62 8.73
C ILE A 60 -8.86 9.74 8.23
N PHE A 61 -7.72 9.40 7.67
CA PHE A 61 -6.82 10.35 7.01
C PHE A 61 -6.66 9.97 5.55
N ALA A 62 -6.84 10.94 4.67
CA ALA A 62 -6.67 10.79 3.23
C ALA A 62 -5.67 11.82 2.72
N SER A 63 -4.70 11.38 1.92
CA SER A 63 -3.68 12.28 1.35
C SER A 63 -4.04 12.77 -0.04
N SER A 64 -3.47 13.92 -0.39
CA SER A 64 -3.51 14.61 -1.68
C SER A 64 -2.08 15.03 -2.04
N PRO A 65 -1.19 14.08 -2.38
CA PRO A 65 0.24 14.37 -2.52
C PRO A 65 0.57 15.35 -3.66
N MET A 66 -0.34 15.53 -4.61
CA MET A 66 -0.19 16.47 -5.73
C MET A 66 -0.95 17.78 -5.54
N HIS A 67 -1.59 17.98 -4.38
CA HIS A 67 -2.27 19.24 -4.08
C HIS A 67 -1.32 20.44 -4.23
N ALA A 68 -1.71 21.39 -5.07
CA ALA A 68 -0.92 22.58 -5.33
C ALA A 68 -1.41 23.76 -4.48
N GLN A 69 -0.47 24.40 -3.78
CA GLN A 69 -0.70 25.58 -2.97
C GLN A 69 0.27 26.69 -3.40
N GLY A 70 -0.25 27.90 -3.61
CA GLY A 70 0.60 29.02 -4.06
C GLY A 70 1.24 28.84 -5.45
N GLY A 71 0.72 27.91 -6.27
CA GLY A 71 1.26 27.58 -7.59
C GLY A 71 2.38 26.54 -7.59
N GLN A 72 2.68 25.89 -6.46
CA GLN A 72 3.68 24.83 -6.32
C GLN A 72 3.06 23.52 -5.83
N LEU A 73 3.67 22.39 -6.20
CA LEU A 73 3.28 21.05 -5.76
C LEU A 73 3.78 20.78 -4.35
N GLU A 74 2.98 21.18 -3.36
CA GLU A 74 3.33 21.05 -1.95
C GLU A 74 2.80 19.74 -1.33
N GLY A 75 1.66 19.25 -1.81
CA GLY A 75 0.96 18.10 -1.24
C GLY A 75 0.28 18.42 0.09
N SER A 76 -0.71 17.59 0.45
CA SER A 76 -1.47 17.75 1.68
C SER A 76 -2.09 16.45 2.16
N PHE A 77 -2.67 16.48 3.34
CA PHE A 77 -3.59 15.44 3.81
C PHE A 77 -4.73 16.05 4.61
N SER A 78 -5.87 15.36 4.65
CA SER A 78 -7.06 15.80 5.35
C SER A 78 -7.53 14.76 6.37
N ARG A 79 -8.06 15.25 7.49
CA ARG A 79 -8.78 14.42 8.48
C ARG A 79 -10.26 14.37 8.12
N LEU A 80 -10.78 13.16 8.02
CA LEU A 80 -12.17 12.87 7.72
C LEU A 80 -12.85 12.36 8.99
N ARG A 81 -13.92 13.03 9.40
CA ARG A 81 -14.70 12.66 10.58
C ARG A 81 -16.10 12.23 10.21
N ARG A 82 -16.56 11.16 10.86
CA ARG A 82 -17.94 10.70 10.72
C ARG A 82 -18.89 11.71 11.37
N GLN A 83 -19.92 12.08 10.63
CA GLN A 83 -21.02 12.91 11.09
C GLN A 83 -22.12 12.08 11.74
N SER A 84 -23.05 12.73 12.43
CA SER A 84 -24.23 12.06 13.01
C SER A 84 -25.10 11.36 11.96
N SER A 85 -25.04 11.79 10.70
CA SER A 85 -25.68 11.13 9.55
C SER A 85 -25.02 9.80 9.15
N GLY A 86 -23.87 9.47 9.74
CA GLY A 86 -23.05 8.31 9.37
C GLY A 86 -22.13 8.53 8.17
N GLN A 87 -22.24 9.67 7.49
CA GLN A 87 -21.35 10.08 6.39
C GLN A 87 -20.04 10.64 6.93
N PHE A 88 -18.94 10.46 6.21
CA PHE A 88 -17.70 11.17 6.45
C PHE A 88 -17.73 12.54 5.76
N GLN A 89 -16.99 13.48 6.34
CA GLN A 89 -16.65 14.75 5.69
C GLN A 89 -15.24 15.14 6.10
N ILE A 90 -14.57 15.94 5.27
CA ILE A 90 -13.35 16.64 5.68
C ILE A 90 -13.74 17.56 6.85
N ALA A 91 -13.07 17.39 7.98
CA ALA A 91 -13.34 18.21 9.15
C ALA A 91 -12.88 19.66 8.89
N ALA A 92 -13.68 20.61 9.35
CA ALA A 92 -13.46 22.02 9.07
C ALA A 92 -12.08 22.48 9.57
N GLY A 93 -11.26 23.00 8.64
CA GLY A 93 -9.89 23.43 8.95
C GLY A 93 -8.89 22.30 9.20
N GLU A 94 -9.26 21.03 9.02
CA GLU A 94 -8.38 19.88 9.20
C GLU A 94 -7.84 19.33 7.87
N THR A 95 -7.43 20.25 6.97
CA THR A 95 -6.54 19.97 5.84
C THR A 95 -5.18 20.58 6.16
N TYR A 96 -4.14 19.77 6.03
CA TYR A 96 -2.78 20.11 6.42
C TYR A 96 -1.88 20.07 5.19
N ASP A 97 -1.56 21.25 4.68
CA ASP A 97 -0.63 21.43 3.57
C ASP A 97 0.82 21.42 4.06
N ALA A 98 1.75 21.09 3.15
CA ALA A 98 3.15 21.36 3.40
C ALA A 98 3.42 22.89 3.50
N PRO A 99 4.51 23.32 4.16
CA PRO A 99 4.90 24.73 4.15
C PRO A 99 5.07 25.24 2.71
N LEU A 100 4.62 26.46 2.43
CA LEU A 100 4.78 27.07 1.10
C LEU A 100 6.25 27.23 0.71
N GLY A 101 6.56 27.02 -0.57
CA GLY A 101 7.89 27.23 -1.14
C GLY A 101 8.83 26.05 -0.98
N THR A 102 8.31 24.85 -0.69
CA THR A 102 9.15 23.69 -0.35
C THR A 102 9.14 22.58 -1.41
N ASP A 103 8.28 22.68 -2.43
CA ASP A 103 8.04 21.66 -3.46
C ASP A 103 7.94 20.27 -2.80
N ALA A 104 7.00 20.16 -1.87
CA ALA A 104 7.10 19.21 -0.76
C ALA A 104 6.33 17.89 -0.85
N MET A 105 5.60 17.54 -1.91
CA MET A 105 4.89 16.23 -2.06
C MET A 105 4.41 15.57 -0.73
N LEU A 106 3.81 16.33 0.18
CA LEU A 106 3.44 15.86 1.51
C LEU A 106 2.33 14.81 1.39
N GLY A 107 2.47 13.71 2.12
CA GLY A 107 1.43 12.68 2.17
C GLY A 107 1.48 11.67 1.04
N GLU A 108 2.62 11.53 0.35
CA GLU A 108 2.83 10.43 -0.59
C GLU A 108 2.64 9.06 0.10
N ALA A 109 3.15 8.93 1.32
CA ALA A 109 2.94 7.77 2.18
C ALA A 109 2.41 8.22 3.54
N MET A 110 1.43 7.45 4.04
CA MET A 110 0.90 7.62 5.38
C MET A 110 0.78 6.27 6.07
N THR A 111 1.07 6.25 7.37
CA THR A 111 0.78 5.10 8.23
C THR A 111 0.44 5.60 9.63
N SER A 112 -0.03 4.71 10.48
CA SER A 112 -0.45 5.04 11.83
C SER A 112 -0.06 3.95 12.81
N ALA A 113 0.13 4.33 14.06
CA ALA A 113 0.27 3.39 15.17
C ALA A 113 -0.17 4.08 16.46
N SER A 114 -1.01 3.40 17.24
CA SER A 114 -1.60 3.94 18.46
C SER A 114 -2.37 5.24 18.20
N ASP A 115 -1.95 6.36 18.77
CA ASP A 115 -2.52 7.71 18.69
C ASP A 115 -1.75 8.62 17.70
N ARG A 116 -0.87 8.05 16.87
CA ARG A 116 -0.02 8.82 15.96
C ARG A 116 -0.30 8.55 14.49
N LEU A 117 -0.12 9.62 13.72
CA LEU A 117 -0.07 9.61 12.27
C LEU A 117 1.35 9.94 11.82
N TYR A 118 1.87 9.16 10.87
CA TYR A 118 3.18 9.35 10.26
C TYR A 118 2.98 9.68 8.78
N VAL A 119 3.59 10.76 8.32
CA VAL A 119 3.38 11.29 6.96
C VAL A 119 4.74 11.54 6.33
N SER A 120 4.96 11.02 5.13
CA SER A 120 6.17 11.32 4.37
C SER A 120 6.12 12.72 3.77
N GLN A 121 7.29 13.34 3.63
CA GLN A 121 7.45 14.59 2.91
C GLN A 121 8.74 14.52 2.09
N LEU A 122 8.65 14.82 0.80
CA LEU A 122 9.79 14.86 -0.12
C LEU A 122 10.00 16.31 -0.54
N THR A 123 11.10 16.93 -0.14
CA THR A 123 11.37 18.35 -0.45
C THR A 123 12.53 18.49 -1.43
N ASN A 124 12.64 19.68 -2.03
CA ASN A 124 13.67 20.00 -3.02
C ASN A 124 13.68 18.99 -4.19
N ASN A 125 12.53 18.78 -4.83
CA ASN A 125 12.36 17.84 -5.94
C ASN A 125 12.78 16.38 -5.59
N GLY A 126 12.51 15.94 -4.36
CA GLY A 126 12.87 14.60 -3.91
C GLY A 126 14.36 14.42 -3.58
N ALA A 127 15.10 15.50 -3.34
CA ALA A 127 16.46 15.41 -2.79
C ALA A 127 16.43 15.10 -1.28
N ASN A 128 15.45 15.64 -0.56
CA ASN A 128 15.34 15.53 0.88
C ASN A 128 14.11 14.71 1.26
N HIS A 129 14.28 13.79 2.21
CA HIS A 129 13.22 12.89 2.67
C HIS A 129 13.02 13.09 4.15
N GLN A 130 11.77 13.35 4.54
CA GLN A 130 11.39 13.59 5.91
C GLN A 130 10.21 12.71 6.27
N VAL A 131 10.10 12.38 7.56
CA VAL A 131 8.86 11.90 8.14
C VAL A 131 8.38 12.93 9.14
N ARG A 132 7.16 13.42 8.92
CA ARG A 132 6.43 14.27 9.86
C ARG A 132 5.56 13.39 10.73
N ILE A 133 5.63 13.60 12.03
CA ILE A 133 4.98 12.75 13.03
C ILE A 133 3.98 13.61 13.78
N TYR A 134 2.72 13.21 13.77
CA TYR A 134 1.62 13.95 14.37
C TYR A 134 0.99 13.15 15.51
N ASN A 135 0.71 13.84 16.62
CA ASN A 135 -0.18 13.33 17.65
C ASN A 135 -1.62 13.68 17.25
N VAL A 136 -2.50 12.68 17.24
CA VAL A 136 -3.92 12.85 16.91
C VAL A 136 -4.74 12.78 18.17
N VAL A 137 -5.45 13.86 18.47
CA VAL A 137 -6.38 13.95 19.60
C VAL A 137 -7.75 14.41 19.13
N ALA A 138 -8.76 14.30 20.00
CA ALA A 138 -10.12 14.71 19.65
C ALA A 138 -10.22 16.20 19.23
N SER A 139 -9.41 17.06 19.86
CA SER A 139 -9.39 18.53 19.61
C SER A 139 -8.64 18.96 18.36
N GLY A 140 -7.90 18.06 17.71
CA GLY A 140 -7.11 18.38 16.52
C GLY A 140 -5.91 17.47 16.35
N ILE A 141 -5.03 17.79 15.40
CA ILE A 141 -3.73 17.14 15.26
C ILE A 141 -2.63 18.17 15.52
N GLY A 142 -1.56 17.73 16.18
CA GLY A 142 -0.38 18.55 16.43
C GLY A 142 0.87 17.85 15.90
N LEU A 143 1.75 18.60 15.24
CA LEU A 143 3.07 18.08 14.86
C LEU A 143 3.89 17.82 16.13
N ASP A 144 4.27 16.57 16.34
CA ASP A 144 5.08 16.10 17.47
C ASP A 144 6.58 16.19 17.16
N ASP A 145 6.97 15.74 15.97
CA ASP A 145 8.37 15.68 15.53
C ASP A 145 8.49 15.70 14.00
N THR A 146 9.66 16.09 13.48
CA THR A 146 10.04 15.95 12.06
C THR A 146 11.41 15.33 11.99
N VAL A 147 11.52 14.14 11.38
CA VAL A 147 12.79 13.44 11.26
C VAL A 147 13.30 13.50 9.83
N ASN A 148 14.50 14.07 9.65
CA ASN A 148 15.23 14.05 8.39
C ASN A 148 15.86 12.66 8.19
N LEU A 149 15.62 12.05 7.04
CA LEU A 149 16.25 10.80 6.64
C LEU A 149 17.51 11.12 5.84
N ALA A 150 18.67 10.75 6.36
CA ALA A 150 19.95 11.04 5.73
C ALA A 150 20.05 10.44 4.31
N SER A 151 20.79 11.14 3.43
CA SER A 151 21.18 10.56 2.15
C SER A 151 22.18 9.45 2.39
N THR A 152 21.86 8.21 2.02
CA THR A 152 22.76 7.04 2.14
C THR A 152 23.88 7.05 1.09
N GLY A 153 24.30 8.23 0.62
CA GLY A 153 25.37 8.41 -0.36
C GLY A 153 24.99 8.15 -1.83
N ALA A 154 23.78 7.68 -2.13
CA ALA A 154 23.29 7.61 -3.50
C ALA A 154 22.86 9.00 -3.99
N GLN A 155 23.61 9.57 -4.92
CA GLN A 155 23.19 10.74 -5.69
C GLN A 155 21.95 10.38 -6.52
N GLY A 156 21.03 11.34 -6.71
CA GLY A 156 19.81 11.18 -7.50
C GLY A 156 18.52 11.32 -6.66
N THR A 157 17.50 11.91 -7.29
CA THR A 157 16.17 12.09 -6.70
C THR A 157 15.51 10.72 -6.52
N SER A 158 15.16 10.35 -5.29
CA SER A 158 14.21 9.25 -5.10
C SER A 158 12.81 9.81 -5.28
N THR A 159 11.97 9.07 -5.99
CA THR A 159 10.65 9.54 -6.42
C THR A 159 9.52 8.98 -5.57
N HIS A 160 9.85 8.17 -4.54
CA HIS A 160 8.84 7.48 -3.74
C HIS A 160 9.33 7.18 -2.31
N MET A 161 8.44 7.35 -1.34
CA MET A 161 8.57 6.91 0.05
C MET A 161 7.49 5.91 0.43
N SER A 162 7.80 5.03 1.39
CA SER A 162 6.80 4.19 2.07
C SER A 162 7.08 4.13 3.57
N LEU A 163 6.04 3.90 4.37
CA LEU A 163 6.11 3.90 5.83
C LEU A 163 5.43 2.66 6.41
N ALA A 164 5.98 2.12 7.50
CA ALA A 164 5.32 1.09 8.32
C ALA A 164 5.66 1.31 9.80
N ALA A 165 4.68 1.19 10.70
CA ALA A 165 4.88 1.46 12.11
C ALA A 165 4.30 0.34 12.99
N SER A 166 4.95 0.08 14.12
CA SER A 166 4.42 -0.81 15.17
C SER A 166 4.95 -0.38 16.54
N GLY A 167 4.02 -0.07 17.45
CA GLY A 167 4.36 0.43 18.78
C GLY A 167 5.23 1.69 18.74
N VAL A 168 6.47 1.58 19.23
CA VAL A 168 7.46 2.68 19.27
C VAL A 168 8.40 2.72 18.07
N TRP A 169 8.22 1.82 17.10
CA TRP A 169 9.08 1.67 15.93
C TRP A 169 8.39 2.18 14.67
N LEU A 170 9.18 2.82 13.82
CA LEU A 170 8.79 3.28 12.50
C LEU A 170 9.89 2.88 11.51
N ALA A 171 9.50 2.23 10.42
CA ALA A 171 10.31 2.04 9.25
C ALA A 171 9.91 3.08 8.19
N ALA A 172 10.90 3.73 7.59
CA ALA A 172 10.70 4.69 6.51
C ALA A 172 11.63 4.36 5.34
N ALA A 173 11.04 3.99 4.21
CA ALA A 173 11.76 3.65 3.01
C ALA A 173 12.02 4.87 2.14
N ARG A 174 13.21 4.91 1.56
CA ARG A 174 13.55 5.72 0.40
C ARG A 174 13.70 4.77 -0.77
N VAL A 175 12.72 4.80 -1.67
CA VAL A 175 12.59 3.79 -2.72
C VAL A 175 13.52 4.12 -3.88
N ALA A 176 14.01 3.06 -4.52
CA ALA A 176 14.98 3.08 -5.59
C ALA A 176 14.80 4.22 -6.60
N ASN A 177 15.92 4.76 -7.07
CA ASN A 177 15.99 5.43 -8.35
C ASN A 177 16.80 4.56 -9.34
N ASN A 178 17.08 5.07 -10.53
CA ASN A 178 17.86 4.35 -11.55
C ASN A 178 19.31 4.03 -11.14
N GLN A 179 19.76 4.49 -9.96
CA GLN A 179 21.13 4.34 -9.49
C GLN A 179 21.26 3.51 -8.20
N ASN A 180 20.16 3.21 -7.50
CA ASN A 180 20.20 2.44 -6.26
C ASN A 180 19.01 1.46 -6.14
N ALA A 181 19.16 0.46 -5.27
CA ALA A 181 18.13 -0.54 -5.03
C ALA A 181 17.04 -0.10 -4.05
N GLY A 182 17.18 1.04 -3.36
CA GLY A 182 16.34 1.48 -2.25
C GLY A 182 16.95 1.17 -0.87
N SER A 183 16.46 1.85 0.18
CA SER A 183 16.92 1.66 1.57
C SER A 183 15.81 1.96 2.56
N VAL A 184 15.90 1.39 3.77
CA VAL A 184 14.92 1.58 4.85
C VAL A 184 15.61 2.12 6.09
N SER A 185 15.22 3.29 6.56
CA SER A 185 15.62 3.81 7.86
C SER A 185 14.70 3.27 8.94
N ILE A 186 15.28 2.82 10.06
CA ILE A 186 14.54 2.39 11.23
C ILE A 186 14.66 3.45 12.32
N LEU A 187 13.51 3.93 12.78
CA LEU A 187 13.37 4.95 13.78
C LEU A 187 12.76 4.37 15.06
N GLU A 188 13.24 4.84 16.20
CA GLU A 188 12.70 4.50 17.51
C GLU A 188 12.27 5.77 18.25
N ARG A 189 11.13 5.69 18.91
CA ARG A 189 10.65 6.72 19.82
C ARG A 189 11.23 6.54 21.22
N ALA A 190 11.76 7.63 21.79
CA ALA A 190 12.12 7.72 23.20
C ALA A 190 10.87 7.80 24.09
N PHE A 191 10.94 7.24 25.31
CA PHE A 191 9.84 7.30 26.28
C PHE A 191 9.56 8.71 26.81
N ALA A 192 10.60 9.55 26.87
CA ALA A 192 10.53 10.94 27.26
C ALA A 192 11.47 11.77 26.38
N ARG A 193 11.20 13.07 26.26
CA ARG A 193 12.11 13.99 25.56
C ARG A 193 13.46 14.00 26.27
N PRO A 194 14.57 13.72 25.55
CA PRO A 194 15.91 13.91 26.10
C PRO A 194 16.06 15.34 26.61
N ASP A 195 16.70 15.51 27.77
CA ASP A 195 17.09 16.81 28.34
C ASP A 195 15.98 17.88 28.41
N GLY A 196 14.72 17.46 28.57
CA GLY A 196 13.57 18.37 28.72
C GLY A 196 13.09 19.04 27.42
N GLY A 197 13.63 18.68 26.25
CA GLY A 197 13.24 19.32 24.98
C GLY A 197 13.79 18.73 23.68
N GLY A 198 14.62 17.68 23.72
CA GLY A 198 15.19 17.03 22.53
C GLY A 198 14.16 16.23 21.69
N PRO A 199 14.57 15.75 20.49
CA PRO A 199 13.69 15.00 19.60
C PRO A 199 13.21 13.70 20.25
N LEU A 200 11.95 13.34 20.00
CA LEU A 200 11.38 12.08 20.49
C LEU A 200 11.75 10.93 19.58
N TRP A 201 11.99 11.20 18.30
CA TRP A 201 12.31 10.17 17.32
C TRP A 201 13.74 10.29 16.85
N SER A 202 14.41 9.14 16.77
CA SER A 202 15.80 9.06 16.29
C SER A 202 15.97 7.90 15.32
N VAL A 203 16.74 8.12 14.26
CA VAL A 203 17.15 7.04 13.36
C VAL A 203 18.16 6.16 14.10
N ARG A 204 17.85 4.87 14.24
CA ARG A 204 18.68 3.89 14.95
C ARG A 204 19.60 3.11 14.02
N THR A 205 19.14 2.86 12.81
CA THR A 205 19.91 2.18 11.76
C THR A 205 19.29 2.42 10.38
N SER A 206 20.02 2.03 9.33
CA SER A 206 19.51 1.90 7.97
C SER A 206 19.75 0.48 7.46
N ILE A 207 18.73 -0.11 6.86
CA ILE A 207 18.75 -1.40 6.18
C ILE A 207 18.95 -1.13 4.69
N LEU A 208 19.97 -1.75 4.12
CA LEU A 208 20.22 -1.73 2.67
C LEU A 208 19.57 -2.95 2.02
N ALA A 209 19.23 -2.82 0.74
CA ALA A 209 18.72 -3.94 -0.05
C ALA A 209 19.70 -5.12 0.02
N PRO A 210 19.23 -6.36 0.32
CA PRO A 210 20.09 -7.55 0.39
C PRO A 210 20.81 -7.85 -0.92
N ILE A 211 20.23 -7.44 -2.05
CA ILE A 211 20.83 -7.49 -3.37
C ILE A 211 20.76 -6.08 -3.95
N ASN A 212 21.90 -5.52 -4.35
CA ASN A 212 21.95 -4.18 -4.91
C ASN A 212 21.65 -4.18 -6.42
N VAL A 213 20.36 -4.25 -6.77
CA VAL A 213 19.88 -4.11 -8.15
C VAL A 213 19.28 -2.70 -8.32
N PRO A 214 19.91 -1.81 -9.09
CA PRO A 214 19.36 -0.48 -9.38
C PRO A 214 17.94 -0.56 -9.94
N GLY A 215 17.03 0.28 -9.45
CA GLY A 215 15.63 0.29 -9.89
C GLY A 215 14.76 -0.84 -9.31
N ALA A 216 15.30 -1.71 -8.46
CA ALA A 216 14.52 -2.85 -7.95
C ALA A 216 13.52 -2.50 -6.84
N ALA A 217 13.57 -1.26 -6.34
CA ALA A 217 12.59 -0.67 -5.43
C ALA A 217 12.43 -1.40 -4.08
N PHE A 218 13.54 -1.78 -3.44
CA PHE A 218 13.55 -2.22 -2.05
C PHE A 218 12.95 -1.13 -1.16
N GLY A 219 11.93 -1.50 -0.38
CA GLY A 219 11.14 -0.58 0.42
C GLY A 219 9.93 0.01 -0.31
N HIS A 220 9.55 -0.49 -1.49
CA HIS A 220 8.36 0.01 -2.20
C HIS A 220 7.09 -0.07 -1.34
N ALA A 221 6.84 -1.24 -0.75
CA ALA A 221 5.87 -1.42 0.31
C ALA A 221 6.54 -2.02 1.53
N MET A 222 5.99 -1.73 2.71
CA MET A 222 6.42 -2.30 3.97
C MET A 222 5.20 -2.61 4.83
N ALA A 223 5.33 -3.62 5.68
CA ALA A 223 4.33 -3.98 6.66
C ALA A 223 5.04 -4.39 7.96
N MET A 224 4.55 -3.95 9.12
CA MET A 224 5.21 -4.20 10.40
C MET A 224 4.21 -4.72 11.43
N THR A 225 4.57 -5.78 12.15
CA THR A 225 3.77 -6.31 13.26
C THR A 225 4.67 -6.73 14.41
N GLY A 226 4.44 -6.13 15.58
CA GLY A 226 5.28 -6.34 16.75
C GLY A 226 6.74 -6.05 16.43
N ASP A 227 7.56 -7.09 16.51
CA ASP A 227 9.00 -7.02 16.28
C ASP A 227 9.43 -7.44 14.85
N THR A 228 8.49 -7.70 13.95
CA THR A 228 8.79 -8.15 12.57
C THR A 228 8.45 -7.07 11.55
N LEU A 229 9.39 -6.83 10.63
CA LEU A 229 9.24 -5.94 9.48
C LEU A 229 9.34 -6.73 8.17
N PHE A 230 8.38 -6.54 7.28
CA PHE A 230 8.41 -7.03 5.89
C PHE A 230 8.74 -5.88 4.96
N VAL A 231 9.66 -6.12 4.03
CA VAL A 231 10.10 -5.12 3.05
C VAL A 231 9.99 -5.71 1.64
N GLY A 232 9.19 -5.06 0.79
CA GLY A 232 8.99 -5.44 -0.59
C GLY A 232 10.07 -4.90 -1.52
N MET A 233 10.38 -5.66 -2.57
CA MET A 233 11.31 -5.33 -3.64
C MET A 233 10.72 -5.80 -4.98
N PRO A 234 9.67 -5.13 -5.48
CA PRO A 234 8.88 -5.59 -6.62
C PRO A 234 9.63 -5.60 -7.96
N SER A 235 10.80 -4.95 -8.05
CA SER A 235 11.71 -5.06 -9.19
C SER A 235 11.13 -4.56 -10.53
N TYR A 236 10.48 -3.39 -10.53
CA TYR A 236 9.75 -2.88 -11.70
C TYR A 236 10.60 -2.07 -12.71
N ASN A 237 11.77 -1.55 -12.33
CA ASN A 237 12.69 -0.86 -13.25
C ASN A 237 13.92 -1.73 -13.53
N ASN A 238 13.84 -2.52 -14.59
CA ASN A 238 14.80 -3.56 -14.96
C ASN A 238 15.96 -3.05 -15.83
N LEU A 239 16.69 -2.01 -15.39
CA LEU A 239 17.77 -1.39 -16.18
C LEU A 239 18.85 -2.38 -16.68
N ASN A 240 19.01 -3.53 -16.01
CA ASN A 240 19.99 -4.57 -16.33
C ASN A 240 19.39 -5.89 -16.84
N ALA A 241 18.13 -5.89 -17.32
CA ALA A 241 17.44 -7.05 -17.89
C ALA A 241 17.25 -8.29 -16.97
N MET A 242 17.62 -8.22 -15.68
CA MET A 242 17.20 -9.24 -14.70
C MET A 242 15.71 -9.03 -14.38
N VAL A 243 14.87 -9.93 -14.86
CA VAL A 243 13.44 -9.94 -14.51
C VAL A 243 13.26 -10.82 -13.29
N PHE A 244 12.68 -10.27 -12.23
CA PHE A 244 12.32 -11.03 -11.03
C PHE A 244 10.82 -10.88 -10.75
N PRO A 245 10.18 -11.89 -10.12
CA PRO A 245 8.79 -11.83 -9.67
C PRO A 245 8.51 -10.80 -8.59
N GLY A 246 9.52 -10.09 -8.12
CA GLY A 246 9.49 -9.35 -6.88
C GLY A 246 9.85 -10.25 -5.70
N ARG A 247 10.40 -9.66 -4.64
CA ARG A 247 10.79 -10.38 -3.41
C ARG A 247 10.28 -9.62 -2.20
N VAL A 248 10.05 -10.36 -1.12
CA VAL A 248 9.75 -9.81 0.19
C VAL A 248 10.73 -10.38 1.21
N TYR A 249 11.37 -9.48 1.95
CA TYR A 249 12.36 -9.82 2.96
C TYR A 249 11.79 -9.58 4.34
N GLN A 250 12.11 -10.48 5.27
CA GLN A 250 11.73 -10.39 6.66
C GLN A 250 12.92 -9.95 7.50
N PHE A 251 12.72 -8.89 8.27
CA PHE A 251 13.66 -8.37 9.25
C PHE A 251 13.06 -8.50 10.65
N GLN A 252 13.89 -8.80 11.63
CA GLN A 252 13.47 -8.93 13.01
C GLN A 252 14.14 -7.86 13.87
N ARG A 253 13.39 -7.30 14.83
CA ARG A 253 13.98 -6.44 15.86
C ARG A 253 15.06 -7.23 16.61
N PRO A 254 16.24 -6.64 16.83
CA PRO A 254 17.28 -7.31 17.60
C PRO A 254 16.90 -7.39 19.08
N ASN A 255 17.31 -8.48 19.74
CA ASN A 255 17.26 -8.58 21.21
C ASN A 255 18.25 -7.62 21.89
N VAL A 256 19.36 -7.27 21.22
CA VAL A 256 20.41 -6.36 21.70
C VAL A 256 20.95 -5.54 20.52
N GLY A 257 21.15 -4.23 20.72
CA GLY A 257 21.70 -3.33 19.70
C GLY A 257 20.63 -2.71 18.79
N SER A 258 21.05 -2.05 17.71
CA SER A 258 20.16 -1.34 16.78
C SER A 258 20.07 -1.96 15.38
N ASN A 259 20.81 -3.03 15.09
CA ASN A 259 20.80 -3.66 13.78
C ASN A 259 19.59 -4.59 13.64
N TRP A 260 18.77 -4.41 12.62
CA TRP A 260 17.63 -5.27 12.30
C TRP A 260 18.08 -6.36 11.32
N PRO A 261 18.44 -7.58 11.77
CA PRO A 261 18.91 -8.62 10.87
C PRO A 261 17.81 -9.08 9.91
N GLN A 262 18.18 -9.36 8.66
CA GLN A 262 17.36 -10.15 7.75
C GLN A 262 17.32 -11.59 8.27
N VAL A 263 16.14 -12.06 8.66
CA VAL A 263 15.95 -13.43 9.19
C VAL A 263 15.38 -14.38 8.15
N ALA A 264 14.71 -13.86 7.11
CA ALA A 264 14.22 -14.67 6.01
C ALA A 264 14.05 -13.83 4.73
N GLN A 265 14.01 -14.54 3.59
CA GLN A 265 13.36 -14.09 2.37
C GLN A 265 12.14 -15.00 2.18
N LEU A 266 10.96 -14.42 1.97
CA LEU A 266 9.75 -15.24 1.80
C LEU A 266 9.88 -16.13 0.55
N PRO A 267 9.50 -17.43 0.65
CA PRO A 267 9.59 -18.34 -0.49
C PRO A 267 8.58 -17.91 -1.55
N LEU A 268 8.95 -17.96 -2.82
CA LEU A 268 8.00 -17.64 -3.91
C LEU A 268 6.81 -18.64 -3.90
N PRO A 269 5.61 -18.20 -4.30
CA PRO A 269 4.48 -19.11 -4.52
C PRO A 269 4.87 -20.28 -5.44
N PRO A 270 4.40 -21.50 -5.17
CA PRO A 270 4.58 -22.62 -6.07
C PRO A 270 4.06 -22.30 -7.48
N GLY A 271 4.89 -22.55 -8.49
CA GLY A 271 4.53 -22.32 -9.89
C GLY A 271 4.76 -20.91 -10.41
N LEU A 272 5.16 -19.95 -9.57
CA LEU A 272 5.55 -18.61 -10.04
C LEU A 272 6.95 -18.65 -10.69
N PRO A 273 7.09 -18.39 -12.01
CA PRO A 273 8.40 -18.41 -12.66
C PRO A 273 9.34 -17.35 -12.09
N GLN A 274 10.62 -17.69 -11.95
CA GLN A 274 11.63 -16.77 -11.41
C GLN A 274 11.91 -15.55 -12.31
N GLU A 275 11.48 -15.60 -13.56
CA GLU A 275 11.73 -14.55 -14.56
C GLU A 275 10.45 -13.79 -14.95
N GLN A 276 9.32 -14.04 -14.27
CA GLN A 276 8.10 -13.29 -14.53
C GLN A 276 8.12 -11.96 -13.77
N PRO A 277 7.75 -10.80 -14.36
CA PRO A 277 7.70 -9.53 -13.64
C PRO A 277 6.41 -9.36 -12.83
N ALA A 278 6.09 -10.29 -11.93
CA ALA A 278 4.82 -10.28 -11.18
C ALA A 278 4.66 -9.08 -10.21
N ARG A 279 5.77 -8.41 -9.87
CA ARG A 279 5.84 -7.30 -8.91
C ARG A 279 5.33 -7.65 -7.51
N MET A 280 5.59 -8.88 -7.05
CA MET A 280 5.35 -9.28 -5.68
C MET A 280 6.05 -8.33 -4.70
N GLY A 281 5.30 -7.86 -3.70
CA GLY A 281 5.77 -6.83 -2.76
C GLY A 281 5.41 -5.41 -3.20
N TRP A 282 4.47 -5.26 -4.14
CA TRP A 282 3.96 -3.96 -4.58
C TRP A 282 3.15 -3.27 -3.48
N SER A 283 2.26 -4.01 -2.82
CA SER A 283 1.49 -3.60 -1.66
C SER A 283 1.55 -4.69 -0.60
N MET A 284 1.45 -4.33 0.67
CA MET A 284 1.46 -5.30 1.77
C MET A 284 0.65 -4.79 2.94
N ASP A 285 0.00 -5.72 3.64
CA ASP A 285 -0.55 -5.49 4.97
C ASP A 285 -0.36 -6.77 5.80
N VAL A 286 -0.21 -6.60 7.12
CA VAL A 286 0.05 -7.70 8.05
C VAL A 286 -0.76 -7.53 9.33
N ARG A 287 -1.56 -8.53 9.66
CA ARG A 287 -2.41 -8.51 10.86
C ARG A 287 -2.68 -9.93 11.35
N ASN A 288 -2.66 -10.13 12.66
CA ASN A 288 -3.08 -11.39 13.30
C ASN A 288 -2.45 -12.65 12.69
N GLY A 289 -1.16 -12.59 12.33
CA GLY A 289 -0.45 -13.72 11.73
C GLY A 289 -0.77 -13.98 10.26
N ILE A 290 -1.48 -13.08 9.58
CA ILE A 290 -1.72 -13.10 8.13
C ILE A 290 -0.93 -11.96 7.50
N LEU A 291 -0.18 -12.26 6.45
CA LEU A 291 0.53 -11.30 5.61
C LEU A 291 -0.01 -11.45 4.19
N ALA A 292 -0.59 -10.37 3.66
CA ALA A 292 -1.08 -10.31 2.29
C ALA A 292 -0.18 -9.42 1.46
N ILE A 293 0.21 -9.90 0.27
CA ILE A 293 1.23 -9.29 -0.57
C ILE A 293 0.67 -9.13 -1.98
N GLY A 294 0.55 -7.90 -2.46
CA GLY A 294 0.14 -7.59 -3.82
C GLY A 294 1.20 -7.96 -4.86
N ALA A 295 0.75 -8.53 -5.97
CA ALA A 295 1.51 -8.82 -7.18
C ALA A 295 0.66 -8.41 -8.41
N PRO A 296 0.48 -7.11 -8.66
CA PRO A 296 -0.51 -6.59 -9.63
C PRO A 296 -0.24 -6.95 -11.09
N ARG A 297 0.96 -7.47 -11.39
CA ARG A 297 1.33 -7.92 -12.75
C ARG A 297 1.53 -9.43 -12.85
N LEU A 298 1.08 -10.19 -11.85
CA LEU A 298 1.05 -11.64 -11.94
C LEU A 298 0.20 -12.07 -13.13
N ARG A 299 0.73 -13.03 -13.89
CA ARG A 299 0.07 -13.76 -14.97
C ARG A 299 -0.03 -15.23 -14.54
N GLU A 300 -1.15 -15.88 -14.82
CA GLU A 300 -1.30 -17.32 -14.52
C GLU A 300 -0.41 -18.21 -15.39
N THR A 301 -0.09 -17.74 -16.59
CA THR A 301 0.77 -18.44 -17.54
C THR A 301 1.85 -17.49 -18.04
N GLU A 302 2.98 -18.04 -18.50
CA GLU A 302 4.16 -17.29 -18.93
C GLU A 302 3.83 -16.18 -19.94
N THR A 303 2.93 -16.45 -20.88
CA THR A 303 2.50 -15.49 -21.92
C THR A 303 1.05 -15.01 -21.72
N GLY A 304 0.45 -15.29 -20.56
CA GLY A 304 -0.94 -14.93 -20.25
C GLY A 304 -1.11 -13.44 -19.94
N PRO A 305 -2.37 -12.99 -19.79
CA PRO A 305 -2.68 -11.61 -19.39
C PRO A 305 -2.17 -11.29 -17.98
N GLU A 306 -1.83 -10.02 -17.75
CA GLU A 306 -1.47 -9.46 -16.44
C GLU A 306 -2.73 -9.23 -15.61
N ILE A 307 -3.24 -10.30 -15.01
CA ILE A 307 -4.49 -10.27 -14.25
C ILE A 307 -4.31 -9.80 -12.81
N GLY A 308 -3.07 -9.86 -12.29
CA GLY A 308 -2.73 -9.52 -10.91
C GLY A 308 -3.18 -10.58 -9.90
N ALA A 309 -2.62 -10.50 -8.69
CA ALA A 309 -2.93 -11.41 -7.59
C ALA A 309 -2.59 -10.79 -6.22
N VAL A 310 -3.11 -11.40 -5.16
CA VAL A 310 -2.62 -11.23 -3.79
C VAL A 310 -2.12 -12.57 -3.27
N ILE A 311 -0.90 -12.60 -2.78
CA ILE A 311 -0.26 -13.79 -2.21
C ILE A 311 -0.38 -13.72 -0.69
N VAL A 312 -0.88 -14.78 -0.08
CA VAL A 312 -1.13 -14.85 1.37
C VAL A 312 -0.14 -15.80 2.03
N TYR A 313 0.53 -15.30 3.06
CA TYR A 313 1.34 -16.08 3.99
C TYR A 313 0.68 -16.06 5.36
N GLU A 314 0.81 -17.15 6.09
CA GLU A 314 0.42 -17.23 7.49
C GLU A 314 1.62 -17.58 8.36
N LEU A 315 1.64 -17.02 9.56
CA LEU A 315 2.61 -17.36 10.60
C LEU A 315 2.27 -18.74 11.18
N ASP A 316 3.17 -19.69 10.98
CA ASP A 316 3.09 -21.05 11.49
C ASP A 316 4.24 -21.28 12.46
N GLY A 317 3.93 -21.24 13.76
CA GLY A 317 4.94 -21.12 14.81
C GLY A 317 5.75 -19.83 14.62
N ASN A 318 7.01 -19.97 14.19
CA ASN A 318 7.93 -18.84 13.98
C ASN A 318 8.26 -18.59 12.49
N GLN A 319 7.55 -19.24 11.57
CA GLN A 319 7.85 -19.19 10.13
C GLN A 319 6.64 -18.71 9.33
N TRP A 320 6.87 -17.77 8.41
CA TRP A 320 5.85 -17.32 7.47
C TRP A 320 5.77 -18.28 6.29
N THR A 321 4.67 -19.01 6.20
CA THR A 321 4.49 -20.06 5.21
C THR A 321 3.46 -19.63 4.18
N TYR A 322 3.76 -19.86 2.90
CA TYR A 322 2.80 -19.63 1.82
C TYR A 322 1.51 -20.44 2.07
N ARG A 323 0.36 -19.82 1.83
CA ARG A 323 -0.96 -20.44 2.02
C ARG A 323 -1.80 -20.42 0.76
N ALA A 324 -1.91 -19.27 0.12
CA ALA A 324 -2.78 -19.11 -1.04
C ALA A 324 -2.32 -18.01 -1.99
N THR A 325 -2.72 -18.14 -3.24
CA THR A 325 -2.76 -17.04 -4.21
C THR A 325 -4.22 -16.71 -4.46
N VAL A 326 -4.62 -15.49 -4.13
CA VAL A 326 -5.96 -14.94 -4.32
C VAL A 326 -6.00 -14.22 -5.65
N LEU A 327 -6.91 -14.65 -6.53
CA LEU A 327 -7.10 -14.11 -7.87
C LEU A 327 -8.43 -13.36 -7.95
N SER A 328 -8.49 -12.33 -8.79
CA SER A 328 -9.73 -11.61 -9.11
C SER A 328 -10.84 -12.57 -9.54
N PRO A 329 -12.12 -12.38 -9.12
CA PRO A 329 -13.22 -13.19 -9.65
C PRO A 329 -13.53 -12.84 -11.11
N GLU A 330 -12.96 -11.73 -11.60
CA GLU A 330 -13.04 -11.24 -12.96
C GLU A 330 -11.62 -10.95 -13.46
N PRO A 331 -10.88 -11.99 -13.88
CA PRO A 331 -9.53 -11.81 -14.39
C PRO A 331 -9.59 -11.06 -15.72
N VAL A 332 -9.01 -9.86 -15.74
CA VAL A 332 -8.92 -9.00 -16.93
C VAL A 332 -7.48 -8.56 -17.09
N ASP A 333 -6.99 -8.50 -18.33
CA ASP A 333 -5.65 -8.00 -18.62
C ASP A 333 -5.50 -6.55 -18.17
N GLY A 334 -4.42 -6.24 -17.47
CA GLY A 334 -4.20 -4.91 -16.90
C GLY A 334 -5.16 -4.54 -15.78
N ALA A 335 -5.82 -5.52 -15.13
CA ALA A 335 -6.72 -5.26 -13.99
C ALA A 335 -5.99 -4.62 -12.80
N GLU A 336 -4.68 -4.89 -12.68
CA GLU A 336 -3.85 -4.48 -11.55
C GLU A 336 -4.42 -4.97 -10.20
N PHE A 337 -5.05 -6.15 -10.18
CA PHE A 337 -5.58 -6.74 -8.95
C PHE A 337 -4.45 -6.99 -7.94
N GLY A 338 -4.63 -6.50 -6.71
CA GLY A 338 -3.56 -6.49 -5.70
C GLY A 338 -2.71 -5.22 -5.72
N TYR A 339 -3.11 -4.18 -6.45
CA TYR A 339 -2.46 -2.87 -6.39
C TYR A 339 -2.45 -2.31 -4.97
N ALA A 340 -3.56 -2.46 -4.25
CA ALA A 340 -3.68 -2.17 -2.83
C ALA A 340 -4.31 -3.36 -2.11
N VAL A 341 -3.88 -3.59 -0.87
CA VAL A 341 -4.43 -4.64 -0.01
C VAL A 341 -4.54 -4.11 1.41
N SER A 342 -5.65 -4.44 2.07
CA SER A 342 -5.86 -4.22 3.50
C SER A 342 -6.41 -5.50 4.12
N ILE A 343 -6.01 -5.78 5.36
CA ILE A 343 -6.46 -6.92 6.15
C ILE A 343 -7.26 -6.43 7.34
N HIS A 344 -8.41 -7.05 7.55
CA HIS A 344 -9.15 -6.94 8.80
C HIS A 344 -9.60 -8.33 9.24
N ASP A 345 -9.05 -8.76 10.38
CA ASP A 345 -9.24 -10.10 10.96
C ASP A 345 -8.96 -11.26 10.01
N GLN A 346 -9.99 -11.82 9.37
CA GLN A 346 -9.90 -12.95 8.42
C GLN A 346 -10.38 -12.56 7.01
N ASP A 347 -10.40 -11.27 6.71
CA ASP A 347 -10.84 -10.72 5.43
C ASP A 347 -9.74 -9.91 4.75
N LEU A 348 -9.78 -9.91 3.43
CA LEU A 348 -8.95 -9.08 2.57
C LEU A 348 -9.82 -8.11 1.80
N LEU A 349 -9.38 -6.87 1.70
CA LEU A 349 -9.92 -5.87 0.79
C LEU A 349 -8.83 -5.59 -0.24
N ILE A 350 -9.15 -5.84 -1.51
CA ILE A 350 -8.17 -5.84 -2.59
C ILE A 350 -8.60 -4.88 -3.68
N GLY A 351 -7.73 -3.93 -4.01
CA GLY A 351 -7.93 -2.98 -5.10
C GLY A 351 -7.52 -3.52 -6.47
N ALA A 352 -8.24 -3.11 -7.50
CA ALA A 352 -7.97 -3.39 -8.91
C ALA A 352 -8.28 -2.14 -9.76
N PRO A 353 -7.41 -1.11 -9.73
CA PRO A 353 -7.70 0.19 -10.32
C PRO A 353 -7.80 0.18 -11.86
N GLY A 354 -7.15 -0.78 -12.53
CA GLY A 354 -7.13 -0.86 -14.00
C GLY A 354 -8.41 -1.40 -14.64
N VAL A 355 -9.33 -1.99 -13.86
CA VAL A 355 -10.54 -2.61 -14.43
C VAL A 355 -11.58 -1.60 -14.92
N ALA A 356 -12.44 -2.06 -15.83
CA ALA A 356 -13.57 -1.31 -16.36
C ALA A 356 -13.17 0.05 -17.00
N GLY A 357 -12.05 0.05 -17.74
CA GLY A 357 -11.51 1.25 -18.38
C GLY A 357 -11.02 2.27 -17.35
N GLU A 358 -10.21 1.81 -16.38
CA GLU A 358 -9.64 2.62 -15.29
C GLU A 358 -10.67 3.30 -14.38
N ARG A 359 -11.94 2.89 -14.44
CA ARG A 359 -12.93 3.28 -13.43
C ARG A 359 -12.56 2.71 -12.06
N GLY A 360 -11.89 1.56 -12.06
CA GLY A 360 -11.41 0.87 -10.87
C GLY A 360 -12.49 0.14 -10.08
N ARG A 361 -12.09 -0.91 -9.36
CA ARG A 361 -12.93 -1.66 -8.42
C ARG A 361 -12.11 -2.05 -7.20
N ALA A 362 -12.80 -2.45 -6.15
CA ALA A 362 -12.22 -3.21 -5.05
C ALA A 362 -13.09 -4.43 -4.71
N TYR A 363 -12.50 -5.43 -4.08
CA TYR A 363 -13.15 -6.71 -3.80
C TYR A 363 -12.88 -7.10 -2.35
N VAL A 364 -13.91 -7.58 -1.66
CA VAL A 364 -13.79 -8.17 -0.33
C VAL A 364 -13.73 -9.68 -0.47
N TYR A 365 -12.73 -10.29 0.15
CA TYR A 365 -12.57 -11.73 0.25
C TYR A 365 -12.65 -12.16 1.70
N ARG A 366 -13.40 -13.23 1.94
CA ARG A 366 -13.49 -13.87 3.25
C ARG A 366 -12.85 -15.25 3.21
N ARG A 367 -12.12 -15.59 4.25
CA ARG A 367 -11.51 -16.91 4.39
C ARG A 367 -12.59 -17.97 4.63
N GLN A 368 -12.55 -19.06 3.86
CA GLN A 368 -13.47 -20.20 3.99
C GLN A 368 -12.68 -21.51 4.21
N GLY A 369 -12.01 -21.60 5.37
CA GLY A 369 -11.14 -22.72 5.73
C GLY A 369 -9.68 -22.48 5.38
N THR A 370 -8.85 -23.52 5.50
CA THR A 370 -7.40 -23.44 5.27
C THR A 370 -7.13 -23.22 3.78
N ASN A 371 -6.42 -22.14 3.44
CA ASN A 371 -6.00 -21.78 2.07
C ASN A 371 -7.13 -21.38 1.09
N SER A 372 -8.36 -21.18 1.56
CA SER A 372 -9.49 -20.82 0.71
C SER A 372 -9.98 -19.41 1.00
N TRP A 373 -10.01 -18.58 -0.04
CA TRP A 373 -10.48 -17.19 0.01
C TRP A 373 -11.56 -17.02 -1.05
N VAL A 374 -12.74 -16.57 -0.63
CA VAL A 374 -13.89 -16.42 -1.53
C VAL A 374 -14.27 -14.95 -1.60
N ALA A 375 -14.39 -14.42 -2.83
CA ALA A 375 -14.89 -13.06 -3.04
C ALA A 375 -16.36 -12.98 -2.59
N THR A 376 -16.64 -12.15 -1.59
CA THR A 376 -17.98 -11.98 -1.02
C THR A 376 -18.65 -10.70 -1.49
N ARG A 377 -17.88 -9.64 -1.76
CA ARG A 377 -18.40 -8.35 -2.23
C ARG A 377 -17.52 -7.75 -3.31
N ARG A 378 -18.17 -6.96 -4.17
CA ARG A 378 -17.53 -6.10 -5.16
C ARG A 378 -17.97 -4.66 -4.91
N LEU A 379 -17.00 -3.78 -4.74
CA LEU A 379 -17.21 -2.36 -4.48
C LEU A 379 -17.18 -1.64 -5.82
N ILE A 380 -18.32 -1.08 -6.21
CA ILE A 380 -18.50 -0.39 -7.48
C ILE A 380 -18.97 1.02 -7.18
N ARG A 381 -18.24 2.01 -7.69
CA ARG A 381 -18.67 3.40 -7.65
C ARG A 381 -19.79 3.66 -8.64
N THR A 382 -20.69 4.56 -8.28
CA THR A 382 -21.78 5.06 -9.13
C THR A 382 -21.26 5.94 -10.26
N SER A 383 -20.18 6.69 -10.05
CA SER A 383 -19.53 7.50 -11.09
C SER A 383 -18.95 6.65 -12.22
N THR A 384 -19.09 7.13 -13.46
CA THR A 384 -18.59 6.46 -14.68
C THR A 384 -17.23 6.98 -15.15
N LEU A 385 -16.64 7.95 -14.46
CA LEU A 385 -15.34 8.50 -14.83
C LEU A 385 -14.22 7.51 -14.50
N ALA A 386 -13.23 7.43 -15.40
CA ALA A 386 -11.93 6.86 -15.09
C ALA A 386 -11.32 7.67 -13.93
N SER A 387 -10.85 6.96 -12.91
CA SER A 387 -10.36 7.59 -11.67
C SER A 387 -9.44 6.70 -10.84
N ARG A 388 -9.24 5.46 -11.30
CA ARG A 388 -8.43 4.44 -10.65
C ARG A 388 -8.85 4.18 -9.20
N PHE A 389 -10.15 4.03 -8.98
CA PHE A 389 -10.66 3.60 -7.67
C PHE A 389 -10.08 2.25 -7.25
N GLY A 390 -9.66 2.15 -6.00
CA GLY A 390 -8.98 0.98 -5.47
C GLY A 390 -7.44 1.10 -5.51
N GLU A 391 -6.89 2.26 -5.89
CA GLU A 391 -5.46 2.54 -5.68
C GLU A 391 -5.08 2.62 -4.20
N ALA A 392 -6.03 3.03 -3.35
CA ALA A 392 -5.94 2.88 -1.90
C ALA A 392 -7.22 2.20 -1.41
N VAL A 393 -7.08 1.29 -0.46
CA VAL A 393 -8.20 0.61 0.18
C VAL A 393 -7.93 0.47 1.67
N LEU A 394 -8.98 0.55 2.49
CA LEU A 394 -8.86 0.44 3.93
C LEU A 394 -10.15 -0.15 4.52
N PHE A 395 -10.03 -1.20 5.33
CA PHE A 395 -11.11 -1.56 6.25
C PHE A 395 -11.21 -0.52 7.36
N ASN A 396 -12.40 0.05 7.55
CA ASN A 396 -12.66 0.86 8.74
C ASN A 396 -13.11 -0.01 9.93
N ASN A 397 -13.91 -1.05 9.64
CA ASN A 397 -14.38 -2.06 10.58
C ASN A 397 -14.90 -3.28 9.79
N ASP A 398 -15.49 -4.25 10.49
CA ASP A 398 -16.01 -5.51 9.96
C ASP A 398 -16.97 -5.38 8.76
N THR A 399 -17.68 -4.25 8.64
CA THR A 399 -18.74 -4.06 7.64
C THR A 399 -18.55 -2.84 6.76
N GLU A 400 -17.47 -2.08 6.95
CA GLU A 400 -17.30 -0.79 6.29
C GLU A 400 -15.92 -0.68 5.65
N TYR A 401 -15.97 -0.31 4.38
CA TYR A 401 -14.84 -0.35 3.47
C TYR A 401 -14.64 1.04 2.87
N LEU A 402 -13.40 1.47 2.80
CA LEU A 402 -13.02 2.76 2.27
C LEU A 402 -12.11 2.55 1.06
N GLY A 403 -12.22 3.44 0.07
CA GLY A 403 -11.34 3.38 -1.08
C GLY A 403 -11.07 4.75 -1.69
N GLY A 404 -9.84 4.92 -2.16
CA GLY A 404 -9.37 6.11 -2.84
C GLY A 404 -9.40 5.97 -4.36
N ALA A 405 -9.62 7.09 -5.03
CA ALA A 405 -9.61 7.23 -6.48
C ALA A 405 -8.85 8.53 -6.85
N PRO A 406 -7.51 8.54 -6.74
CA PRO A 406 -6.71 9.76 -6.85
C PRO A 406 -6.81 10.42 -8.23
N GLN A 407 -7.12 9.66 -9.28
CA GLN A 407 -7.29 10.22 -10.63
C GLN A 407 -8.71 10.69 -10.92
N PHE A 408 -9.59 10.74 -9.92
CA PHE A 408 -10.94 11.26 -10.09
C PHE A 408 -10.91 12.73 -10.50
N GLY A 409 -11.58 13.04 -11.62
CA GLY A 409 -11.72 14.40 -12.12
C GLY A 409 -11.90 14.42 -13.63
N THR A 410 -11.66 15.58 -14.25
CA THR A 410 -11.65 15.72 -15.71
C THR A 410 -10.23 15.56 -16.24
N GLN A 411 -10.05 15.35 -17.55
CA GLN A 411 -8.71 15.24 -18.15
C GLN A 411 -7.81 16.46 -17.89
N ALA A 412 -8.40 17.62 -17.55
CA ALA A 412 -7.66 18.83 -17.22
C ALA A 412 -7.27 18.94 -15.73
N ILE A 413 -8.05 18.35 -14.81
CA ILE A 413 -7.81 18.43 -13.36
C ILE A 413 -8.32 17.15 -12.70
N ALA A 414 -7.41 16.38 -12.08
CA ALA A 414 -7.73 15.22 -11.26
C ALA A 414 -7.64 15.58 -9.76
N GLN A 415 -8.71 16.11 -9.19
CA GLN A 415 -8.78 16.47 -7.76
C GLN A 415 -8.70 15.25 -6.82
N GLY A 416 -9.05 14.07 -7.31
CA GLY A 416 -9.13 12.83 -6.53
C GLY A 416 -10.41 12.73 -5.71
N ALA A 417 -10.71 11.51 -5.25
CA ALA A 417 -11.89 11.24 -4.45
C ALA A 417 -11.68 10.10 -3.45
N PHE A 418 -12.46 10.16 -2.37
CA PHE A 418 -12.62 9.14 -1.35
C PHE A 418 -14.03 8.58 -1.40
N TYR A 419 -14.15 7.27 -1.21
CA TYR A 419 -15.42 6.55 -1.23
C TYR A 419 -15.59 5.68 0.00
N ARG A 420 -16.84 5.58 0.45
CA ARG A 420 -17.26 4.72 1.55
C ARG A 420 -18.30 3.72 1.06
N PHE A 421 -18.13 2.47 1.47
CA PHE A 421 -19.05 1.36 1.23
C PHE A 421 -19.39 0.70 2.56
N ARG A 422 -20.58 0.12 2.64
CA ARG A 422 -20.98 -0.65 3.82
C ARG A 422 -21.77 -1.88 3.42
N GLU A 423 -21.50 -2.98 4.09
CA GLU A 423 -22.35 -4.16 4.07
C GLU A 423 -23.48 -3.98 5.08
N GLU A 424 -24.73 -4.13 4.64
CA GLU A 424 -25.85 -4.19 5.58
C GLU A 424 -25.77 -5.51 6.34
N LEU A 425 -25.76 -5.43 7.67
CA LEU A 425 -26.06 -6.60 8.50
C LEU A 425 -27.51 -6.95 8.22
N LEU A 426 -27.76 -8.10 7.59
CA LEU A 426 -29.08 -8.69 7.61
C LEU A 426 -29.46 -8.81 9.08
N ARG A 427 -30.42 -8.00 9.54
CA ARG A 427 -31.10 -8.31 10.79
C ARG A 427 -31.80 -9.62 10.51
N ASP A 428 -31.34 -10.70 11.14
CA ASP A 428 -32.07 -11.97 11.11
C ASP A 428 -33.50 -11.66 11.57
N GLY A 429 -34.41 -11.63 10.60
CA GLY A 429 -35.83 -11.47 10.83
C GLY A 429 -36.34 -12.75 11.46
N PHE A 430 -36.35 -12.77 12.78
CA PHE A 430 -37.23 -13.65 13.54
C PHE A 430 -38.43 -12.79 13.97
N GLU A 431 -39.52 -12.89 13.23
CA GLU A 431 -40.89 -12.86 13.76
C GLU A 431 -41.55 -14.22 13.54
#